data_AF-A0A286DBV3-F1
#
_entry.id   AF-A0A286DBV3-F1
#
_cell.length_a   1.000
_cell.length_b   1.000
_cell.length_c   1.000
_cell.angle_alpha   90.00
_cell.angle_beta   90.00
_cell.angle_gamma   90.00
#
_symmetry.space_group_name_H-M   'P 1'
#
loop_
_entity.id
_entity.type
_entity.pdbx_description
1 polymer ?
#
loop_
_entity_poly.entity_id
_entity_poly.type
_entity_poly.pdbx_seq_one_letter_code
_entity_poly.pdbx_strand_id
1 'polypeptide(L)'
;MATDRSTSQWRNFAVWSAAGALFYVLAVWGVFSLVSDDSVSAMFRSKEVAALVGLGLLFSMACVGFSSRKRPVSLRTLRNFLIRDGAAVVVCLLVMWGLGTVAGAGTLGASEWVAAVTGAVLLFFAILGILVTASAHTGADLIDDPMAGNDLRERGRLIIFSFVWMAACGLLLILLGLAGPGGVLSPVAALAGALVLIAVLVALGIAVWRLNDELDRTLSHEAGNLAFYLVLALGGGWAMLAQLGFAAAPAPLDWLTLFTVLMFVASFVAVGRRRLLAR
;
A
#
# COMPACT_ATOMS: atom_id res chain seq x y z
N MET A 1 6.53 30.58 33.08
CA MET A 1 7.31 29.97 31.97
C MET A 1 7.29 28.46 32.17
N ALA A 2 6.35 27.76 31.55
CA ALA A 2 6.34 26.30 31.54
C ALA A 2 7.44 25.83 30.58
N THR A 3 8.41 25.08 31.10
CA THR A 3 9.45 24.43 30.32
C THR A 3 8.83 23.30 29.52
N ASP A 4 8.39 23.62 28.30
CA ASP A 4 7.95 22.64 27.32
C ASP A 4 9.18 21.80 26.93
N ARG A 5 9.43 20.72 27.67
CA ARG A 5 10.44 19.72 27.33
C ARG A 5 9.96 19.03 26.07
N SER A 6 10.32 19.61 24.92
CA SER A 6 10.17 18.94 23.63
C SER A 6 10.88 17.60 23.73
N THR A 7 10.09 16.52 23.88
CA THR A 7 10.62 15.18 23.67
C THR A 7 11.13 15.17 22.24
N SER A 8 12.41 14.79 22.05
CA SER A 8 13.01 14.94 20.73
C SER A 8 12.23 14.09 19.73
N GLN A 9 11.72 14.73 18.68
CA GLN A 9 10.88 14.08 17.66
C GLN A 9 11.57 12.84 17.05
N TRP A 10 12.90 12.84 17.05
CA TRP A 10 13.75 11.72 16.64
C TRP A 10 13.69 10.51 17.58
N ARG A 11 13.54 10.72 18.91
CA ARG A 11 13.32 9.62 19.86
C ARG A 11 11.98 8.95 19.59
N ASN A 12 10.92 9.73 19.40
CA ASN A 12 9.60 9.18 19.12
C ASN A 12 9.59 8.45 17.77
N PHE A 13 10.22 9.01 16.73
CA PHE A 13 10.42 8.33 15.46
C PHE A 13 11.10 6.97 15.66
N ALA A 14 12.26 6.93 16.35
CA ALA A 14 12.99 5.69 16.57
C ALA A 14 12.16 4.64 17.33
N VAL A 15 11.43 5.06 18.37
CA VAL A 15 10.58 4.18 19.16
C VAL A 15 9.40 3.64 18.34
N TRP A 16 8.73 4.48 17.56
CA TRP A 16 7.62 4.03 16.71
C TRP A 16 8.07 3.17 15.54
N SER A 17 9.23 3.47 14.95
CA SER A 17 9.87 2.57 13.98
C SER A 17 10.18 1.21 14.61
N ALA A 18 10.80 1.18 15.79
CA ALA A 18 11.10 -0.07 16.49
C ALA A 18 9.84 -0.87 16.86
N ALA A 19 8.79 -0.19 17.36
CA ALA A 19 7.52 -0.82 17.67
C ALA A 19 6.84 -1.40 16.42
N GLY A 20 6.83 -0.63 15.32
CA GLY A 20 6.34 -1.10 14.02
C GLY A 20 7.11 -2.30 13.51
N ALA A 21 8.46 -2.27 13.55
CA ALA A 21 9.29 -3.39 13.14
C ALA A 21 8.99 -4.66 13.93
N LEU A 22 8.97 -4.56 15.27
CA LEU A 22 8.70 -5.71 16.12
C LEU A 22 7.30 -6.28 15.82
N PHE A 23 6.31 -5.40 15.68
CA PHE A 23 4.95 -5.79 15.35
C PHE A 23 4.86 -6.48 13.98
N TYR A 24 5.47 -5.93 12.94
CA TYR A 24 5.45 -6.54 11.60
C TYR A 24 6.23 -7.86 11.55
N VAL A 25 7.36 -7.97 12.25
CA VAL A 25 8.11 -9.23 12.35
C VAL A 25 7.25 -10.30 13.04
N LEU A 26 6.58 -9.95 14.14
CA LEU A 26 5.68 -10.88 14.84
C LEU A 26 4.45 -11.23 14.01
N ALA A 27 3.89 -10.29 13.26
CA ALA A 27 2.79 -10.53 12.33
C ALA A 27 3.20 -11.50 11.24
N VAL A 28 4.32 -11.24 10.56
CA VAL A 28 4.87 -12.11 9.51
C VAL A 28 5.20 -13.50 10.09
N TRP A 29 5.79 -13.57 11.27
CA TRP A 29 6.07 -14.83 11.94
C TRP A 29 4.79 -15.59 12.34
N GLY A 30 3.76 -14.89 12.81
CA GLY A 30 2.46 -15.47 13.13
C GLY A 30 1.71 -15.99 11.90
N VAL A 31 1.89 -15.36 10.73
CA VAL A 31 1.41 -15.92 9.46
C VAL A 31 2.14 -17.23 9.17
N PHE A 32 3.46 -17.26 9.34
CA PHE A 32 4.24 -18.45 9.07
C PHE A 32 3.89 -19.63 9.97
N SER A 33 3.48 -19.38 11.22
CA SER A 33 3.05 -20.47 12.11
C SER A 33 1.66 -21.02 11.78
N LEU A 34 0.84 -20.26 11.04
CA LEU A 34 -0.53 -20.65 10.67
C LEU A 34 -0.63 -21.27 9.27
N VAL A 35 0.29 -20.96 8.37
CA VAL A 35 0.36 -21.53 7.03
C VAL A 35 1.21 -22.81 7.07
N SER A 36 0.72 -23.91 6.50
CA SER A 36 1.41 -25.21 6.47
C SER A 36 2.86 -25.09 5.98
N ASP A 37 3.78 -25.82 6.63
CA ASP A 37 5.24 -25.78 6.43
C ASP A 37 5.67 -25.88 4.95
N ASP A 38 4.94 -26.63 4.12
CA ASP A 38 5.28 -26.86 2.72
C ASP A 38 5.09 -25.62 1.83
N SER A 39 4.04 -24.83 2.07
CA SER A 39 3.73 -23.61 1.32
C SER A 39 4.66 -22.44 1.67
N VAL A 40 5.02 -22.30 2.94
CA VAL A 40 5.90 -21.23 3.43
C VAL A 40 7.35 -21.48 3.00
N SER A 41 7.82 -22.71 3.14
CA SER A 41 9.17 -23.09 2.73
C SER A 41 9.37 -22.97 1.22
N ALA A 42 8.34 -23.19 0.40
CA ALA A 42 8.38 -22.95 -1.04
C ALA A 42 8.50 -21.45 -1.39
N MET A 43 7.78 -20.58 -0.66
CA MET A 43 7.77 -19.13 -0.90
C MET A 43 9.11 -18.47 -0.55
N PHE A 44 9.76 -18.90 0.54
CA PHE A 44 11.05 -18.34 1.00
C PHE A 44 12.29 -19.08 0.49
N ARG A 45 12.12 -20.15 -0.30
CA ARG A 45 13.24 -20.82 -0.96
C ARG A 45 13.94 -19.89 -1.96
N SER A 46 13.19 -18.94 -2.54
CA SER A 46 13.76 -17.89 -3.36
C SER A 46 14.33 -16.77 -2.50
N LYS A 47 15.65 -16.54 -2.63
CA LYS A 47 16.35 -15.41 -2.01
C LYS A 47 15.73 -14.05 -2.38
N GLU A 48 15.07 -13.99 -3.53
CA GLU A 48 14.42 -12.78 -4.07
C GLU A 48 13.15 -12.44 -3.30
N VAL A 49 12.33 -13.44 -2.97
CA VAL A 49 11.10 -13.24 -2.17
C VAL A 49 11.45 -12.82 -0.75
N ALA A 50 12.48 -13.44 -0.15
CA ALA A 50 12.96 -13.05 1.17
C ALA A 50 13.47 -11.60 1.20
N ALA A 51 14.21 -11.17 0.16
CA ALA A 51 14.69 -9.80 0.03
C ALA A 51 13.54 -8.79 -0.15
N LEU A 52 12.54 -9.11 -0.98
CA LEU A 52 11.35 -8.28 -1.19
C LEU A 52 10.53 -8.12 0.09
N VAL A 53 10.31 -9.21 0.84
CA VAL A 53 9.61 -9.17 2.13
C VAL A 53 10.40 -8.35 3.15
N GLY A 54 11.73 -8.52 3.21
CA GLY A 54 12.60 -7.72 4.06
C GLY A 54 12.55 -6.22 3.74
N LEU A 55 12.54 -5.87 2.45
CA LEU A 55 12.47 -4.48 2.00
C LEU A 55 11.08 -3.86 2.28
N GLY A 56 10.01 -4.64 2.09
CA GLY A 56 8.64 -4.27 2.45
C GLY A 56 8.47 -4.02 3.95
N LEU A 57 9.12 -4.84 4.79
CA LEU A 57 9.16 -4.64 6.25
C LEU A 57 9.89 -3.35 6.63
N LEU A 58 11.04 -3.08 6.03
CA LEU A 58 11.81 -1.85 6.28
C LEU A 58 11.04 -0.60 5.84
N PHE A 59 10.36 -0.66 4.70
CA PHE A 59 9.52 0.42 4.23
C PHE A 59 8.33 0.67 5.17
N SER A 60 7.63 -0.39 5.57
CA SER A 60 6.49 -0.30 6.51
C SER A 60 6.92 0.25 7.86
N MET A 61 8.10 -0.15 8.35
CA MET A 61 8.73 0.38 9.55
C MET A 61 8.98 1.89 9.43
N ALA A 62 9.54 2.35 8.31
CA ALA A 62 9.79 3.76 8.06
C ALA A 62 8.48 4.57 8.00
N CYS A 63 7.44 4.04 7.36
CA CYS A 63 6.12 4.67 7.29
C CYS A 63 5.47 4.81 8.68
N VAL A 64 5.52 3.77 9.52
CA VAL A 64 5.02 3.84 10.90
C VAL A 64 5.81 4.86 11.72
N GLY A 65 7.14 4.84 11.62
CA GLY A 65 8.01 5.80 12.28
C GLY A 65 7.66 7.24 11.91
N PHE A 66 7.53 7.53 10.62
CA PHE A 66 7.22 8.87 10.12
C PHE A 66 5.82 9.33 10.51
N SER A 67 4.82 8.46 10.41
CA SER A 67 3.42 8.79 10.74
C SER A 67 3.21 9.03 12.24
N SER A 68 3.95 8.33 13.09
CA SER A 68 3.75 8.37 14.54
C SER A 68 4.75 9.23 15.31
N ARG A 69 5.75 9.84 14.65
CA ARG A 69 6.83 10.63 15.31
C ARG A 69 6.35 11.75 16.25
N LYS A 70 5.16 12.30 16.03
CA LYS A 70 4.57 13.35 16.88
C LYS A 70 3.81 12.79 18.09
N ARG A 71 3.47 11.50 18.09
CA ARG A 71 2.66 10.89 19.14
C ARG A 71 3.51 10.66 20.39
N PRO A 72 3.09 11.15 21.57
CA PRO A 72 3.79 10.85 22.80
C PRO A 72 3.76 9.34 23.04
N VAL A 73 4.93 8.78 23.35
CA VAL A 73 5.06 7.36 23.68
C VAL A 73 4.47 7.15 25.08
N SER A 74 3.21 6.74 25.13
CA SER A 74 2.52 6.31 26.35
C SER A 74 2.04 4.87 26.17
N LEU A 75 1.92 4.12 27.26
CA LEU A 75 1.43 2.74 27.23
C LEU A 75 0.02 2.66 26.60
N ARG A 76 -0.83 3.67 26.85
CA ARG A 76 -2.17 3.77 26.25
C ARG A 76 -2.09 3.99 24.75
N THR A 77 -1.22 4.89 24.28
CA THR A 77 -1.01 5.16 22.85
C THR A 77 -0.45 3.93 22.13
N LEU A 78 0.54 3.27 22.75
CA LEU A 78 1.14 2.05 22.21
C LEU A 78 0.13 0.91 22.12
N ARG A 79 -0.68 0.70 23.17
CA ARG A 79 -1.76 -0.29 23.18
C ARG A 79 -2.78 -0.02 22.07
N ASN A 80 -3.24 1.22 21.94
CA ASN A 80 -4.23 1.57 20.92
C ASN A 80 -3.65 1.41 19.50
N PHE A 81 -2.38 1.75 19.31
CA PHE A 81 -1.66 1.50 18.06
C PHE A 81 -1.60 0.00 17.74
N LEU A 82 -1.17 -0.84 18.70
CA LEU A 82 -1.10 -2.29 18.51
C LEU A 82 -2.47 -2.93 18.26
N ILE A 83 -3.55 -2.42 18.86
CA ILE A 83 -4.91 -2.93 18.60
C ILE A 83 -5.37 -2.53 17.19
N ARG A 84 -5.17 -1.26 16.78
CA ARG A 84 -5.59 -0.78 15.45
C ARG A 84 -4.78 -1.44 14.34
N ASP A 85 -3.46 -1.48 14.46
CA ASP A 85 -2.58 -2.13 13.48
C ASP A 85 -2.69 -3.66 13.54
N GLY A 86 -2.89 -4.23 14.73
CA GLY A 86 -3.24 -5.64 14.97
C GLY A 86 -4.46 -6.07 14.16
N ALA A 87 -5.56 -5.32 14.30
CA ALA A 87 -6.77 -5.57 13.54
C ALA A 87 -6.54 -5.44 12.03
N ALA A 88 -5.79 -4.43 11.58
CA ALA A 88 -5.49 -4.23 10.16
C ALA A 88 -4.67 -5.38 9.58
N VAL A 89 -3.66 -5.86 10.31
CA VAL A 89 -2.88 -7.05 9.94
C VAL A 89 -3.81 -8.25 9.84
N VAL A 90 -4.60 -8.55 10.87
CA VAL A 90 -5.50 -9.72 10.86
C VAL A 90 -6.45 -9.67 9.65
N VAL A 91 -7.03 -8.51 9.33
CA VAL A 91 -7.87 -8.39 8.13
C VAL A 91 -7.06 -8.63 6.86
N CYS A 92 -5.85 -8.08 6.75
CA CYS A 92 -4.97 -8.33 5.60
C CYS A 92 -4.63 -9.82 5.45
N LEU A 93 -4.38 -10.53 6.56
CA LEU A 93 -4.13 -11.97 6.58
C LEU A 93 -5.36 -12.76 6.13
N LEU A 94 -6.55 -12.40 6.61
CA LEU A 94 -7.80 -13.01 6.19
C LEU A 94 -8.09 -12.79 4.72
N VAL A 95 -7.77 -11.61 4.19
CA VAL A 95 -7.89 -11.30 2.76
C VAL A 95 -6.91 -12.14 1.95
N MET A 96 -5.64 -12.26 2.36
CA MET A 96 -4.65 -13.10 1.69
C MET A 96 -5.03 -14.59 1.75
N TRP A 97 -5.51 -15.06 2.90
CA TRP A 97 -6.01 -16.42 3.06
C TRP A 97 -7.21 -16.68 2.14
N GLY A 98 -8.20 -15.79 2.15
CA GLY A 98 -9.36 -15.83 1.26
C GLY A 98 -8.95 -15.87 -0.21
N LEU A 99 -8.01 -15.01 -0.62
CA LEU A 99 -7.46 -15.02 -1.97
C LEU A 99 -6.77 -16.36 -2.29
N GLY A 100 -5.99 -16.91 -1.36
CA GLY A 100 -5.31 -18.19 -1.53
C GLY A 100 -6.28 -19.36 -1.68
N THR A 101 -7.43 -19.32 -0.99
CA THR A 101 -8.49 -20.33 -1.18
C THR A 101 -9.17 -20.21 -2.54
N VAL A 102 -9.50 -18.99 -2.97
CA VAL A 102 -10.16 -18.73 -4.26
C VAL A 102 -9.23 -19.04 -5.43
N ALA A 103 -7.96 -18.68 -5.32
CA ALA A 103 -6.95 -18.85 -6.36
C ALA A 103 -6.49 -20.31 -6.57
N GLY A 104 -6.90 -21.25 -5.72
CA GLY A 104 -6.41 -22.62 -5.75
C GLY A 104 -4.91 -22.67 -5.39
N ALA A 105 -4.63 -22.72 -4.09
CA ALA A 105 -3.27 -22.75 -3.54
C ALA A 105 -2.35 -23.72 -4.29
N GLY A 106 -1.38 -23.17 -5.04
CA GLY A 106 -0.34 -23.93 -5.75
C GLY A 106 -0.37 -23.89 -7.28
N THR A 107 -1.38 -23.26 -7.91
CA THR A 107 -1.48 -23.23 -9.39
C THR A 107 -1.05 -21.91 -10.04
N LEU A 108 -1.10 -20.79 -9.30
CA LEU A 108 -0.68 -19.49 -9.81
C LEU A 108 0.84 -19.31 -9.80
N GLY A 109 1.36 -18.64 -10.83
CA GLY A 109 2.75 -18.19 -10.85
C GLY A 109 3.04 -17.10 -9.82
N ALA A 110 4.34 -16.83 -9.60
CA ALA A 110 4.79 -15.85 -8.61
C ALA A 110 4.30 -14.43 -8.92
N SER A 111 4.36 -14.03 -10.19
CA SER A 111 3.93 -12.70 -10.66
C SER A 111 2.43 -12.47 -10.47
N GLU A 112 1.62 -13.50 -10.79
CA GLU A 112 0.18 -13.52 -10.57
C GLU A 112 -0.17 -13.32 -9.10
N TRP A 113 0.51 -14.05 -8.22
CA TRP A 113 0.29 -13.96 -6.79
C TRP A 113 0.68 -12.58 -6.24
N VAL A 114 1.84 -12.06 -6.63
CA VAL A 114 2.31 -10.73 -6.22
C VAL A 114 1.34 -9.64 -6.66
N ALA A 115 0.80 -9.71 -7.88
CA ALA A 115 -0.20 -8.76 -8.35
C ALA A 115 -1.50 -8.86 -7.57
N ALA A 116 -1.99 -10.08 -7.35
CA ALA A 116 -3.25 -10.30 -6.66
C ALA A 116 -3.19 -9.78 -5.21
N VAL A 117 -2.09 -10.04 -4.51
CA VAL A 117 -1.89 -9.54 -3.14
C VAL A 117 -1.65 -8.04 -3.10
N THR A 118 -0.87 -7.49 -4.02
CA THR A 118 -0.71 -6.03 -4.12
C THR A 118 -2.06 -5.35 -4.33
N GLY A 119 -2.89 -5.90 -5.23
CA GLY A 119 -4.21 -5.38 -5.50
C GLY A 119 -5.16 -5.48 -4.30
N ALA A 120 -5.09 -6.58 -3.55
CA ALA A 120 -5.86 -6.79 -2.33
C ALA A 120 -5.48 -5.80 -1.22
N VAL A 121 -4.18 -5.51 -1.06
CA VAL A 121 -3.70 -4.49 -0.12
C VAL A 121 -4.22 -3.10 -0.50
N LEU A 122 -4.21 -2.73 -1.78
CA LEU A 122 -4.77 -1.46 -2.25
C LEU A 122 -6.27 -1.37 -2.00
N LEU A 123 -7.01 -2.44 -2.28
CA LEU A 123 -8.44 -2.50 -2.04
C LEU A 123 -8.76 -2.35 -0.54
N PHE A 124 -7.99 -3.01 0.33
CA PHE A 124 -8.12 -2.88 1.77
C PHE A 124 -7.90 -1.44 2.24
N PHE A 125 -6.81 -0.79 1.82
CA PHE A 125 -6.57 0.61 2.16
C PHE A 125 -7.64 1.55 1.60
N ALA A 126 -8.22 1.23 0.43
CA ALA A 126 -9.26 2.03 -0.16
C ALA A 126 -10.56 1.96 0.66
N ILE A 127 -10.93 0.75 1.09
CA ILE A 127 -12.10 0.54 1.96
C ILE A 127 -11.91 1.27 3.29
N LEU A 128 -10.74 1.15 3.92
CA LEU A 128 -10.44 1.88 5.16
C LEU A 128 -10.52 3.39 4.96
N GLY A 129 -9.93 3.90 3.88
CA GLY A 129 -9.96 5.32 3.54
C GLY A 129 -11.37 5.86 3.34
N ILE A 130 -12.21 5.12 2.61
CA ILE A 130 -13.63 5.46 2.43
C ILE A 130 -14.37 5.44 3.76
N LEU A 131 -14.15 4.42 4.60
CA LEU A 131 -14.80 4.31 5.91
C LEU A 131 -14.42 5.47 6.84
N VAL A 132 -13.14 5.85 6.87
CA VAL A 132 -12.65 7.02 7.63
C VAL A 132 -13.22 8.33 7.09
N THR A 133 -13.35 8.45 5.77
CA THR A 133 -13.95 9.66 5.17
C THR A 133 -15.45 9.73 5.46
N ALA A 134 -16.15 8.59 5.43
CA ALA A 134 -17.57 8.50 5.77
C ALA A 134 -17.81 8.82 7.25
N SER A 135 -16.97 8.32 8.16
CA SER A 135 -17.09 8.58 9.60
C SER A 135 -16.95 10.07 9.95
N ALA A 136 -16.13 10.81 9.20
CA ALA A 136 -16.01 12.26 9.32
C ALA A 136 -17.32 13.00 9.04
N HIS A 137 -18.16 12.47 8.15
CA HIS A 137 -19.46 13.07 7.78
C HIS A 137 -20.57 12.66 8.74
N THR A 138 -20.51 11.45 9.31
CA THR A 138 -21.52 10.95 10.25
C THR A 138 -21.25 11.34 11.70
N GLY A 139 -20.11 11.96 12.00
CA GLY A 139 -19.71 12.32 13.37
C GLY A 139 -19.36 11.12 14.25
N ALA A 140 -18.97 9.99 13.64
CA ALA A 140 -18.55 8.81 14.39
C ALA A 140 -17.13 9.02 14.98
N ASP A 141 -16.90 8.49 16.18
CA ASP A 141 -15.68 8.67 17.00
C ASP A 141 -14.45 7.90 16.48
N LEU A 142 -14.27 7.86 15.15
CA LEU A 142 -13.14 7.24 14.48
C LEU A 142 -11.98 8.23 14.23
N ILE A 143 -12.24 9.53 14.38
CA ILE A 143 -11.27 10.59 14.15
C ILE A 143 -11.06 11.35 15.46
N ASP A 144 -9.92 11.09 16.09
CA ASP A 144 -9.55 11.68 17.38
C ASP A 144 -9.22 13.19 17.26
N ASP A 145 -8.97 13.70 16.03
CA ASP A 145 -8.60 15.09 15.75
C ASP A 145 -9.73 15.87 15.03
N PRO A 146 -10.35 16.87 15.68
CA PRO A 146 -11.44 17.64 15.08
C PRO A 146 -11.02 18.45 13.84
N MET A 147 -9.75 18.86 13.73
CA MET A 147 -9.26 19.59 12.55
C MET A 147 -9.15 18.66 11.34
N ALA A 148 -8.59 17.46 11.53
CA ALA A 148 -8.56 16.43 10.50
C ALA A 148 -9.97 16.02 10.06
N GLY A 149 -10.92 15.94 11.00
CA GLY A 149 -12.32 15.65 10.70
C GLY A 149 -13.02 16.75 9.89
N ASN A 150 -12.61 18.02 10.04
CA ASN A 150 -13.14 19.11 9.23
C ASN A 150 -12.55 19.13 7.82
N ASP A 151 -11.24 18.92 7.68
CA ASP A 151 -10.57 18.83 6.38
C ASP A 151 -11.10 17.64 5.55
N LEU A 152 -11.37 16.50 6.19
CA LEU A 152 -12.02 15.35 5.56
C LEU A 152 -13.46 15.65 5.09
N ARG A 153 -14.19 16.55 5.76
CA ARG A 153 -15.53 16.98 5.34
C ARG A 153 -15.46 17.96 4.17
N GLU A 154 -14.51 18.89 4.20
CA GLU A 154 -14.32 19.90 3.15
C GLU A 154 -13.79 19.27 1.85
N ARG A 155 -12.77 18.40 1.96
CA ARG A 155 -12.14 17.70 0.83
C ARG A 155 -12.73 16.32 0.56
N GLY A 156 -13.84 15.96 1.20
CA GLY A 156 -14.39 14.60 1.21
C GLY A 156 -14.61 14.01 -0.18
N ARG A 157 -15.14 14.81 -1.13
CA ARG A 157 -15.35 14.36 -2.51
C ARG A 157 -14.05 14.00 -3.23
N LEU A 158 -13.01 14.82 -3.08
CA LEU A 158 -11.69 14.58 -3.67
C LEU A 158 -11.08 13.30 -3.08
N ILE A 159 -11.16 13.15 -1.76
CA ILE A 159 -10.59 12.01 -1.03
C ILE A 159 -11.30 10.70 -1.39
N ILE A 160 -12.64 10.72 -1.48
CA ILE A 160 -13.42 9.56 -1.94
C ILE A 160 -13.01 9.16 -3.35
N PHE A 161 -12.87 10.11 -4.29
CA PHE A 161 -12.44 9.78 -5.65
C PHE A 161 -11.04 9.16 -5.69
N SER A 162 -10.11 9.65 -4.87
CA SER A 162 -8.77 9.05 -4.74
C SER A 162 -8.82 7.62 -4.20
N PHE A 163 -9.66 7.34 -3.20
CA PHE A 163 -9.82 5.98 -2.68
C PHE A 163 -10.55 5.06 -3.66
N VAL A 164 -11.56 5.55 -4.40
CA VAL A 164 -12.21 4.77 -5.45
C VAL A 164 -11.23 4.47 -6.59
N TRP A 165 -10.37 5.43 -6.94
CA TRP A 165 -9.29 5.22 -7.91
C TRP A 165 -8.33 4.12 -7.43
N MET A 166 -7.92 4.17 -6.15
CA MET A 166 -7.08 3.14 -5.55
C MET A 166 -7.75 1.77 -5.49
N ALA A 167 -9.05 1.70 -5.19
CA ALA A 167 -9.83 0.47 -5.24
C ALA A 167 -9.89 -0.11 -6.67
N ALA A 168 -10.12 0.73 -7.68
CA ALA A 168 -10.14 0.32 -9.07
C ALA A 168 -8.77 -0.22 -9.54
N CYS A 169 -7.67 0.42 -9.13
CA CYS A 169 -6.31 -0.11 -9.35
C CYS A 169 -6.10 -1.45 -8.63
N GLY A 170 -6.57 -1.57 -7.40
CA GLY A 170 -6.48 -2.83 -6.64
C GLY A 170 -7.23 -3.98 -7.30
N LEU A 171 -8.47 -3.72 -7.71
CA LEU A 171 -9.31 -4.67 -8.44
C LEU A 171 -8.69 -5.05 -9.79
N LEU A 172 -8.07 -4.11 -10.49
CA LEU A 172 -7.38 -4.37 -11.76
C LEU A 172 -6.26 -5.39 -11.57
N LEU A 173 -5.41 -5.20 -10.55
CA LEU A 173 -4.31 -6.13 -10.27
C LEU A 173 -4.79 -7.49 -9.78
N ILE A 174 -5.85 -7.55 -8.95
CA ILE A 174 -6.49 -8.82 -8.55
C ILE A 174 -7.00 -9.56 -9.78
N LEU A 175 -7.75 -8.87 -10.63
CA LEU A 175 -8.41 -9.46 -11.79
C LEU A 175 -7.41 -9.98 -12.81
N LEU A 176 -6.29 -9.27 -13.02
CA LEU A 176 -5.20 -9.74 -13.88
C LEU A 176 -4.38 -10.88 -13.24
N GLY A 177 -4.15 -10.82 -11.91
CA GLY A 177 -3.47 -11.89 -11.19
C GLY A 177 -4.24 -13.21 -11.19
N LEU A 178 -5.58 -13.14 -11.14
CA LEU A 178 -6.44 -14.34 -11.18
C LEU A 178 -6.66 -14.90 -12.59
N ALA A 179 -6.13 -14.25 -13.63
CA ALA A 179 -6.32 -14.63 -15.03
C ALA A 179 -5.12 -15.35 -15.66
N GLY A 180 -4.05 -15.60 -14.89
CA GLY A 180 -2.87 -16.32 -15.36
C GLY A 180 -3.13 -17.79 -15.70
N PRO A 181 -2.14 -18.51 -16.24
CA PRO A 181 -2.24 -19.95 -16.47
C PRO A 181 -2.59 -20.69 -15.18
N GLY A 182 -3.72 -21.42 -15.16
CA GLY A 182 -4.25 -22.07 -13.94
C GLY A 182 -5.12 -21.17 -13.06
N GLY A 183 -5.32 -19.91 -13.45
CA GLY A 183 -6.18 -18.96 -12.78
C GLY A 183 -7.67 -19.28 -12.88
N VAL A 184 -8.42 -18.76 -11.92
CA VAL A 184 -9.88 -18.97 -11.77
C VAL A 184 -10.69 -18.21 -12.82
N LEU A 185 -10.10 -17.15 -13.39
CA LEU A 185 -10.78 -16.24 -14.30
C LEU A 185 -10.37 -16.51 -15.76
N SER A 186 -11.35 -16.58 -16.66
CA SER A 186 -11.04 -16.70 -18.09
C SER A 186 -10.26 -15.45 -18.59
N PRO A 187 -9.27 -15.62 -19.48
CA PRO A 187 -8.49 -14.49 -20.02
C PRO A 187 -9.35 -13.41 -20.70
N VAL A 188 -10.44 -13.82 -21.38
CA VAL A 188 -11.36 -12.89 -22.04
C VAL A 188 -12.15 -12.06 -21.03
N ALA A 189 -12.67 -12.69 -19.97
CA ALA A 189 -13.35 -11.97 -18.90
C ALA A 189 -12.39 -11.02 -18.17
N ALA A 190 -11.15 -11.44 -17.97
CA ALA A 190 -10.12 -10.62 -17.35
C ALA A 190 -9.77 -9.40 -18.22
N LEU A 191 -9.58 -9.58 -19.52
CA LEU A 191 -9.31 -8.46 -20.42
C LEU A 191 -10.48 -7.47 -20.44
N ALA A 192 -11.72 -7.96 -20.55
CA ALA A 192 -12.91 -7.11 -20.55
C ALA A 192 -13.03 -6.31 -19.24
N GLY A 193 -12.86 -6.97 -18.09
CA GLY A 193 -12.88 -6.31 -16.79
C GLY A 193 -11.75 -5.29 -16.62
N ALA A 194 -10.53 -5.62 -17.07
CA ALA A 194 -9.39 -4.72 -17.03
C ALA A 194 -9.63 -3.45 -17.86
N LEU A 195 -10.19 -3.57 -19.07
CA LEU A 195 -10.51 -2.42 -19.92
C LEU A 195 -11.56 -1.50 -19.27
N VAL A 196 -12.60 -2.08 -18.65
CA VAL A 196 -13.60 -1.30 -17.91
C VAL A 196 -12.95 -0.56 -16.74
N LEU A 197 -12.11 -1.24 -15.95
CA LEU A 197 -11.41 -0.62 -14.83
C LEU A 197 -10.45 0.47 -15.27
N ILE A 198 -9.73 0.29 -16.38
CA ILE A 198 -8.86 1.32 -16.96
C ILE A 198 -9.69 2.55 -17.38
N ALA A 199 -10.84 2.35 -18.02
CA ALA A 199 -11.73 3.45 -18.39
C ALA A 199 -12.22 4.22 -17.14
N VAL A 200 -12.55 3.51 -16.05
CA VAL A 200 -12.91 4.10 -14.76
C VAL A 200 -11.74 4.89 -14.16
N LEU A 201 -10.52 4.34 -14.17
CA LEU A 201 -9.32 5.02 -13.67
C LEU A 201 -9.04 6.32 -14.42
N VAL A 202 -9.19 6.32 -15.74
CA VAL A 202 -9.04 7.52 -16.57
C VAL A 202 -10.12 8.55 -16.25
N ALA A 203 -11.39 8.13 -16.18
CA ALA A 203 -12.50 9.01 -15.86
C ALA A 203 -12.34 9.66 -14.47
N LEU A 204 -11.96 8.87 -13.46
CA LEU A 204 -11.67 9.36 -12.12
C LEU A 204 -10.46 10.29 -12.08
N GLY A 205 -9.39 9.99 -12.82
CA GLY A 205 -8.23 10.87 -12.94
C GLY A 205 -8.60 12.24 -13.51
N ILE A 206 -9.42 12.27 -14.57
CA ILE A 206 -9.95 13.53 -15.14
C ILE A 206 -10.84 14.26 -14.13
N ALA A 207 -11.68 13.54 -13.40
CA ALA A 207 -12.56 14.13 -12.40
C ALA A 207 -11.78 14.75 -11.22
N VAL A 208 -10.79 14.02 -10.68
CA VAL A 208 -9.91 14.48 -9.60
C VAL A 208 -9.08 15.69 -10.03
N TRP A 209 -8.57 15.70 -11.27
CA TRP A 209 -7.79 16.83 -11.78
C TRP A 209 -8.51 18.18 -11.70
N ARG A 210 -9.83 18.14 -11.91
CA ARG A 210 -10.71 19.33 -11.81
C ARG A 210 -10.94 19.77 -10.37
N LEU A 211 -10.82 18.86 -9.40
CA LEU A 211 -11.01 19.13 -7.97
C LEU A 211 -9.72 19.58 -7.27
N ASN A 212 -8.55 19.25 -7.84
CA ASN A 212 -7.26 19.65 -7.28
C ASN A 212 -7.05 21.17 -7.35
N ASP A 213 -6.55 21.73 -6.25
CA ASP A 213 -6.03 23.09 -6.21
C ASP A 213 -4.62 23.18 -6.87
N GLU A 214 -4.01 24.37 -6.89
CA GLU A 214 -2.69 24.57 -7.49
C GLU A 214 -1.58 23.80 -6.77
N LEU A 215 -1.69 23.65 -5.45
CA LEU A 215 -0.73 22.92 -4.64
C LEU A 215 -0.82 21.43 -4.95
N ASP A 216 -2.03 20.87 -5.00
CA ASP A 216 -2.30 19.47 -5.29
C ASP A 216 -1.88 19.09 -6.72
N ARG A 217 -2.12 19.98 -7.70
CA ARG A 217 -1.62 19.78 -9.08
C ARG A 217 -0.10 19.75 -9.12
N THR A 218 0.56 20.66 -8.41
CA THR A 218 2.03 20.69 -8.34
C THR A 218 2.58 19.42 -7.68
N LEU A 219 1.96 18.97 -6.59
CA LEU A 219 2.30 17.72 -5.91
C LEU A 219 2.10 16.51 -6.83
N SER A 220 1.01 16.46 -7.58
CA SER A 220 0.73 15.38 -8.53
C SER A 220 1.77 15.33 -9.65
N HIS A 221 2.21 16.48 -10.17
CA HIS A 221 3.28 16.54 -11.16
C HIS A 221 4.63 16.09 -10.59
N GLU A 222 4.97 16.53 -9.37
CA GLU A 222 6.20 16.13 -8.70
C GLU A 222 6.24 14.63 -8.43
N ALA A 223 5.13 14.07 -7.92
CA ALA A 223 4.97 12.63 -7.70
C ALA A 223 5.03 11.85 -9.02
N GLY A 224 4.34 12.31 -10.07
CA GLY A 224 4.37 11.67 -11.39
C GLY A 224 5.77 11.66 -12.01
N ASN A 225 6.49 12.77 -11.93
CA ASN A 225 7.85 12.86 -12.47
C ASN A 225 8.83 11.98 -11.68
N LEU A 226 8.70 11.94 -10.35
CA LEU A 226 9.49 11.04 -9.51
C LEU A 226 9.17 9.57 -9.79
N ALA A 227 7.89 9.20 -9.93
CA ALA A 227 7.48 7.85 -10.28
C ALA A 227 8.07 7.42 -11.63
N PHE A 228 8.06 8.31 -12.63
CA PHE A 228 8.68 8.06 -13.93
C PHE A 228 10.18 7.74 -13.80
N TYR A 229 10.93 8.56 -13.04
CA TYR A 229 12.36 8.30 -12.82
C TYR A 229 12.61 7.01 -12.03
N LEU A 230 11.78 6.69 -11.04
CA LEU A 230 11.90 5.45 -10.27
C LEU A 230 11.64 4.23 -11.15
N VAL A 231 10.60 4.26 -11.99
CA VAL A 231 10.31 3.19 -12.96
C VAL A 231 11.46 3.03 -13.94
N LEU A 232 11.97 4.13 -14.49
CA LEU A 232 13.09 4.07 -15.43
C LEU A 232 14.35 3.48 -14.78
N ALA A 233 14.66 3.90 -13.55
CA ALA A 233 15.83 3.40 -12.83
C ALA A 233 15.68 1.93 -12.42
N LEU A 234 14.56 1.55 -11.82
CA LEU A 234 14.35 0.21 -11.26
C LEU A 234 13.87 -0.77 -12.33
N GLY A 235 12.78 -0.43 -13.04
CA GLY A 235 12.24 -1.25 -14.11
C GLY A 235 13.15 -1.28 -15.33
N GLY A 236 13.61 -0.11 -15.80
CA GLY A 236 14.54 -0.04 -16.92
C GLY A 236 15.90 -0.66 -16.59
N GLY A 237 16.41 -0.44 -15.36
CA GLY A 237 17.59 -1.12 -14.82
C GLY A 237 17.46 -2.64 -14.84
N TRP A 238 16.33 -3.17 -14.35
CA TRP A 238 16.04 -4.60 -14.39
C TRP A 238 15.97 -5.12 -15.83
N ALA A 239 15.26 -4.41 -16.71
CA ALA A 239 15.16 -4.79 -18.13
C ALA A 239 16.54 -4.90 -18.80
N MET A 240 17.45 -3.96 -18.52
CA MET A 240 18.84 -4.03 -19.01
C MET A 240 19.58 -5.25 -18.48
N LEU A 241 19.48 -5.53 -17.17
CA LEU A 241 20.10 -6.70 -16.57
C LEU A 241 19.55 -8.00 -17.16
N ALA A 242 18.25 -8.07 -17.41
CA ALA A 242 17.60 -9.21 -18.05
C ALA A 242 18.05 -9.39 -19.50
N GLN A 243 18.14 -8.31 -20.28
CA GLN A 243 18.64 -8.33 -21.64
C GLN A 243 20.09 -8.84 -21.74
N LEU A 244 20.90 -8.56 -20.72
CA LEU A 244 22.29 -9.02 -20.62
C LEU A 244 22.45 -10.42 -20.01
N GLY A 245 21.35 -11.06 -19.59
CA GLY A 245 21.35 -12.39 -18.98
C GLY A 245 21.79 -12.42 -17.51
N PHE A 246 21.87 -11.28 -16.84
CA PHE A 246 22.21 -11.20 -15.41
C PHE A 246 21.02 -11.42 -14.46
N ALA A 247 19.79 -11.21 -14.95
CA ALA A 247 18.56 -11.38 -14.18
C ALA A 247 17.47 -12.05 -15.03
N ALA A 248 16.45 -12.64 -14.39
CA ALA A 248 15.28 -13.11 -15.10
C ALA A 248 14.49 -11.93 -15.69
N ALA A 249 13.90 -12.14 -16.88
CA ALA A 249 13.04 -11.14 -17.50
C ALA A 249 11.77 -10.93 -16.65
N PRO A 250 11.45 -9.68 -16.27
CA PRO A 250 10.24 -9.39 -15.52
C PRO A 250 9.01 -9.75 -16.36
N ALA A 251 8.04 -10.43 -15.75
CA ALA A 251 6.79 -10.74 -16.42
C ALA A 251 6.03 -9.44 -16.74
N PRO A 252 5.17 -9.42 -17.77
CA PRO A 252 4.36 -8.24 -18.08
C PRO A 252 3.53 -7.73 -16.90
N LEU A 253 3.08 -8.65 -16.04
CA LEU A 253 2.33 -8.32 -14.84
C LEU A 253 3.19 -7.67 -13.75
N ASP A 254 4.48 -8.03 -13.66
CA ASP A 254 5.44 -7.42 -12.73
C ASP A 254 5.66 -5.94 -13.04
N TRP A 255 5.56 -5.55 -14.31
CA TRP A 255 5.60 -4.14 -14.68
C TRP A 255 4.41 -3.38 -14.12
N LEU A 256 3.20 -3.92 -14.26
CA LEU A 256 1.98 -3.26 -13.77
C LEU A 256 2.01 -3.09 -12.23
N THR A 257 2.50 -4.10 -11.52
CA THR A 257 2.67 -4.02 -10.06
C THR A 257 3.76 -3.03 -9.67
N LEU A 258 4.91 -3.07 -10.34
CA LEU A 258 6.01 -2.12 -10.15
C LEU A 258 5.54 -0.67 -10.35
N PHE A 259 4.88 -0.38 -11.48
CA PHE A 259 4.32 0.95 -11.77
C PHE A 259 3.42 1.43 -10.63
N THR A 260 2.53 0.56 -10.17
CA THR A 260 1.57 0.89 -9.11
C THR A 260 2.30 1.21 -7.81
N VAL A 261 3.20 0.33 -7.36
CA VAL A 261 3.95 0.50 -6.10
C VAL A 261 4.84 1.74 -6.14
N LEU A 262 5.58 1.96 -7.23
CA LEU A 262 6.48 3.11 -7.36
C LEU A 262 5.73 4.43 -7.43
N MET A 263 4.53 4.45 -8.00
CA MET A 263 3.67 5.63 -7.97
C MET A 263 3.27 6.00 -6.54
N PHE A 264 2.88 5.02 -5.71
CA PHE A 264 2.60 5.27 -4.29
C PHE A 264 3.83 5.76 -3.52
N VAL A 265 4.97 5.11 -3.71
CA VAL A 265 6.24 5.53 -3.09
C VAL A 265 6.56 6.98 -3.48
N ALA A 266 6.42 7.33 -4.76
CA ALA A 266 6.67 8.67 -5.26
C ALA A 266 5.72 9.71 -4.63
N SER A 267 4.44 9.38 -4.48
CA SER A 267 3.47 10.23 -3.79
C SER A 267 3.88 10.49 -2.34
N PHE A 268 4.28 9.47 -1.58
CA PHE A 268 4.77 9.64 -0.20
C PHE A 268 6.02 10.53 -0.13
N VAL A 269 6.97 10.31 -1.04
CA VAL A 269 8.20 11.12 -1.10
C VAL A 269 7.87 12.59 -1.43
N ALA A 270 7.02 12.85 -2.41
CA ALA A 270 6.62 14.20 -2.81
C ALA A 270 5.95 14.96 -1.65
N VAL A 271 4.99 14.34 -0.98
CA VAL A 271 4.31 14.93 0.19
C VAL A 271 5.30 15.14 1.36
N GLY A 272 6.20 14.18 1.58
CA GLY A 272 7.24 14.25 2.60
C GLY A 272 8.22 15.41 2.39
N ARG A 273 8.69 15.63 1.15
CA ARG A 273 9.61 16.73 0.80
C ARG A 273 9.03 18.11 1.10
N ARG A 274 7.71 18.27 0.96
CA ARG A 274 7.00 19.51 1.29
C ARG A 274 6.64 19.68 2.76
N ARG A 275 7.05 18.73 3.62
CA ARG A 275 6.77 18.71 5.07
C ARG A 275 5.28 18.76 5.41
N LEU A 276 4.41 18.33 4.49
CA LEU A 276 2.96 18.31 4.70
C LEU A 276 2.54 17.21 5.69
N LEU A 277 3.33 16.12 5.79
CA LEU A 277 3.18 15.09 6.83
C LEU A 277 3.54 15.59 8.25
N ALA A 278 3.97 16.85 8.38
CA ALA A 278 4.52 17.43 9.59
C ALA A 278 3.72 18.62 10.14
N ARG A 279 2.62 19.01 9.50
CA ARG A 279 1.66 19.95 10.10
C ARG A 279 0.76 19.22 11.09
#